data_AF-T0ZCX7-F1
#
_entry.id   AF-T0ZCX7-F1
#
_cell.length_a   1.000
_cell.length_b   1.000
_cell.length_c   1.000
_cell.angle_alpha   90.00
_cell.angle_beta   90.00
_cell.angle_gamma   90.00
#
_symmetry.space_group_name_H-M   'P 1'
#
loop_
_entity.id
_entity.type
_entity.pdbx_description
1 polymer ?
#
loop_
_entity_poly.entity_id
_entity_poly.type
_entity_poly.pdbx_seq_one_letter_code
_entity_poly.pdbx_strand_id
1 'polypeptide(L)'
;TQPGASSISGALRLTAALPTILGQFHRRRAHLPPLAPRPDLNHAGYLLYALLNREGTELETRALDVALILHADHELNASTFAARITASTLSDLYSAITSAIGTLKGPLHGGANEQVMKILDEIGTVDRVEAAVQAKLAK
;
A
#
# COMPACT_ATOMS: atom_id res chain seq x y z
N THR A 1 -4.79 -9.48 30.47
CA THR A 1 -4.81 -9.61 29.00
C THR A 1 -3.75 -10.62 28.62
N GLN A 2 -4.09 -11.71 27.92
CA GLN A 2 -3.07 -12.68 27.53
C GLN A 2 -2.11 -12.06 26.49
N PRO A 3 -0.79 -12.23 26.66
CA PRO A 3 0.17 -11.86 25.63
C PRO A 3 0.00 -12.84 24.46
N GLY A 4 -0.42 -12.33 23.30
CA GLY A 4 -0.63 -13.14 22.08
C GLY A 4 -1.98 -12.93 21.36
N ALA A 5 -2.94 -12.22 21.96
CA ALA A 5 -4.18 -11.90 21.26
C ALA A 5 -4.01 -10.68 20.36
N SER A 6 -3.97 -10.88 19.03
CA SER A 6 -4.26 -9.84 18.05
C SER A 6 -5.63 -9.23 18.35
N SER A 7 -5.66 -8.13 19.10
CA SER A 7 -6.92 -7.43 19.37
C SER A 7 -7.37 -6.69 18.12
N ILE A 8 -8.66 -6.79 17.78
CA ILE A 8 -9.30 -5.98 16.72
C ILE A 8 -8.97 -4.49 16.90
N SER A 9 -8.88 -4.02 18.15
CA SER A 9 -8.47 -2.66 18.49
C SER A 9 -7.06 -2.30 17.98
N GLY A 10 -6.11 -3.23 18.05
CA GLY A 10 -4.76 -3.06 17.49
C GLY A 10 -4.78 -2.98 15.96
N ALA A 11 -5.54 -3.86 15.32
CA ALA A 11 -5.71 -3.83 13.86
C ALA A 11 -6.35 -2.51 13.39
N LEU A 12 -7.41 -2.06 14.05
CA LEU A 12 -8.06 -0.77 13.75
C LEU A 12 -7.10 0.42 13.88
N ARG A 13 -6.27 0.44 14.93
CA ARG A 13 -5.26 1.50 15.11
C ARG A 13 -4.22 1.49 13.99
N LEU A 14 -3.71 0.32 13.62
CA LEU A 14 -2.74 0.19 12.53
C LEU A 14 -3.33 0.64 11.21
N THR A 15 -4.52 0.13 10.84
CA THR A 15 -5.20 0.52 9.62
C THR A 15 -5.43 2.03 9.58
N ALA A 16 -6.04 2.62 10.63
CA ALA A 16 -6.31 4.06 10.67
C ALA A 16 -5.03 4.93 10.61
N ALA A 17 -3.91 4.46 11.15
CA ALA A 17 -2.65 5.19 11.15
C ALA A 17 -1.94 5.19 9.79
N LEU A 18 -2.13 4.16 8.95
CA LEU A 18 -1.38 3.98 7.70
C LEU A 18 -1.46 5.18 6.74
N PRO A 19 -2.64 5.76 6.42
CA PRO A 19 -2.72 6.97 5.61
C PRO A 19 -1.93 8.15 6.16
N THR A 20 -1.94 8.32 7.49
CA THR A 20 -1.20 9.40 8.15
C THR A 20 0.29 9.17 8.03
N ILE A 21 0.77 7.95 8.29
CA ILE A 21 2.19 7.61 8.15
C ILE A 21 2.66 7.83 6.70
N LEU A 22 1.92 7.31 5.72
CA LEU A 22 2.25 7.43 4.29
C LEU A 22 2.22 8.88 3.82
N GLY A 23 1.16 9.62 4.15
CA GLY A 23 1.01 11.03 3.80
C GLY A 23 2.13 11.89 4.39
N GLN A 24 2.43 11.74 5.67
CA GLN A 24 3.51 12.49 6.33
C GLN A 24 4.88 12.10 5.77
N PHE A 25 5.12 10.82 5.46
CA PHE A 25 6.35 10.36 4.82
C PHE A 25 6.53 10.99 3.43
N HIS A 26 5.49 10.97 2.59
CA HIS A 26 5.52 11.60 1.27
C HIS A 26 5.81 13.10 1.37
N ARG A 27 5.10 13.80 2.24
CA ARG A 27 5.27 15.25 2.43
C ARG A 27 6.65 15.64 2.92
N ARG A 28 7.23 14.87 3.85
CA ARG A 28 8.62 15.07 4.29
C ARG A 28 9.61 14.94 3.13
N ARG A 29 9.41 13.95 2.26
CA ARG A 29 10.24 13.77 1.05
C ARG A 29 10.07 14.89 0.02
N ALA A 30 8.89 15.53 0.01
CA ALA A 30 8.59 16.68 -0.84
C ALA A 30 8.89 18.03 -0.17
N HIS A 31 9.55 18.06 1.01
CA HIS A 31 9.81 19.27 1.80
C HIS A 31 8.56 20.10 2.13
N LEU A 32 7.41 19.45 2.24
CA LEU A 32 6.14 20.06 2.61
C LEU A 32 5.92 19.99 4.13
N PRO A 33 5.21 20.97 4.74
CA PRO A 33 4.89 20.95 6.17
C PRO A 33 3.95 19.79 6.51
N PRO A 34 3.99 19.29 7.76
CA PRO A 34 3.10 18.22 8.19
C PRO A 34 1.63 18.65 8.16
N LEU A 35 0.73 17.70 7.93
CA LEU A 35 -0.71 17.93 7.97
C LEU A 35 -1.30 17.66 9.35
N ALA A 36 -2.30 18.46 9.73
CA ALA A 36 -3.17 18.14 10.84
C ALA A 36 -4.12 16.97 10.48
N PRO A 37 -4.64 16.24 11.48
CA PRO A 37 -5.74 15.29 11.25
C PRO A 37 -6.95 15.98 10.62
N ARG A 38 -7.61 15.33 9.66
CA ARG A 38 -8.84 15.79 9.00
C ARG A 38 -9.94 14.74 9.19
N PRO A 39 -10.69 14.78 10.30
CA PRO A 39 -11.70 13.77 10.63
C PRO A 39 -12.95 13.83 9.72
N ASP A 40 -13.08 14.90 8.95
CA ASP A 40 -14.13 15.12 7.96
C ASP A 40 -13.87 14.37 6.64
N LEU A 41 -12.65 13.89 6.41
CA LEU A 41 -12.30 13.07 5.25
C LEU A 41 -12.34 11.58 5.59
N ASN A 42 -12.82 10.76 4.65
CA ASN A 42 -12.71 9.31 4.77
C ASN A 42 -11.26 8.83 4.54
N HIS A 43 -11.03 7.53 4.74
CA HIS A 43 -9.68 6.95 4.69
C HIS A 43 -8.92 7.23 3.38
N ALA A 44 -9.57 7.02 2.24
CA ALA A 44 -9.01 7.30 0.92
C ALA A 44 -8.85 8.81 0.69
N GLY A 45 -9.85 9.62 1.05
CA GLY A 45 -9.85 11.06 0.89
C GLY A 45 -8.72 11.73 1.66
N TYR A 46 -8.46 11.31 2.90
CA TYR A 46 -7.32 11.80 3.67
C TYR A 46 -5.98 11.45 3.01
N LEU A 47 -5.79 10.18 2.60
CA LEU A 47 -4.56 9.75 1.94
C LEU A 47 -4.32 10.57 0.67
N LEU A 48 -5.35 10.71 -0.17
CA LEU A 48 -5.27 11.45 -1.41
C LEU A 48 -4.97 12.93 -1.17
N TYR A 49 -5.62 13.56 -0.20
CA TYR A 49 -5.34 14.93 0.23
C TYR A 49 -3.87 15.11 0.64
N ALA A 50 -3.33 14.16 1.41
CA ALA A 50 -1.95 14.21 1.86
C ALA A 50 -0.93 14.07 0.73
N LEU A 51 -1.23 13.27 -0.30
CA LEU A 51 -0.37 13.03 -1.46
C LEU A 51 -0.47 14.15 -2.51
N LEU A 52 -1.67 14.70 -2.75
CA LEU A 52 -1.89 15.70 -3.79
C LEU A 52 -1.68 17.15 -3.32
N ASN A 53 -1.63 17.39 -2.01
CA ASN A 53 -1.63 18.73 -1.41
C ASN A 53 -2.85 19.59 -1.83
N ARG A 54 -3.93 18.94 -2.23
CA ARG A 54 -5.27 19.50 -2.48
C ARG A 54 -6.30 18.42 -2.19
N GLU A 55 -7.56 18.80 -1.98
CA GLU A 55 -8.62 17.80 -1.90
C GLU A 55 -8.78 17.09 -3.24
N GLY A 56 -9.02 15.78 -3.16
CA GLY A 56 -9.36 14.98 -4.33
C GLY A 56 -10.75 15.33 -4.83
N THR A 57 -10.96 15.21 -6.14
CA THR A 57 -12.31 15.16 -6.70
C THR A 57 -13.03 13.91 -6.20
N GLU A 58 -14.35 13.90 -6.27
CA GLU A 58 -15.16 12.72 -5.91
C GLU A 58 -14.70 11.47 -6.67
N LEU A 59 -14.40 11.61 -7.97
CA LEU A 59 -13.90 10.51 -8.79
C LEU A 59 -12.54 10.00 -8.31
N GLU A 60 -11.58 10.88 -8.04
CA GLU A 60 -10.24 10.47 -7.55
C GLU A 60 -10.33 9.78 -6.19
N THR A 61 -11.12 10.33 -5.26
CA THR A 61 -11.33 9.72 -3.94
C THR A 61 -12.01 8.36 -4.07
N ARG A 62 -13.03 8.23 -4.92
CA ARG A 62 -13.72 6.97 -5.16
C ARG A 62 -12.81 5.94 -5.82
N ALA A 63 -11.98 6.35 -6.78
CA ALA A 63 -11.03 5.47 -7.44
C ALA A 63 -10.03 4.88 -6.44
N LEU A 64 -9.47 5.72 -5.55
CA LEU A 64 -8.57 5.24 -4.50
C LEU A 64 -9.28 4.34 -3.48
N ASP A 65 -10.50 4.69 -3.07
CA ASP A 65 -11.31 3.88 -2.16
C ASP A 65 -11.56 2.47 -2.73
N VAL A 66 -11.95 2.39 -4.00
CA VAL A 66 -12.11 1.11 -4.71
C VAL A 66 -10.80 0.37 -4.82
N ALA A 67 -9.69 1.05 -5.13
CA ALA A 67 -8.37 0.42 -5.18
C ALA A 67 -7.98 -0.18 -3.83
N LEU A 68 -8.23 0.51 -2.71
CA LEU A 68 -7.98 -0.01 -1.37
C LEU A 68 -8.85 -1.23 -1.05
N ILE A 69 -10.13 -1.22 -1.45
CA ILE A 69 -11.03 -2.38 -1.29
C ILE A 69 -10.51 -3.58 -2.08
N LEU A 70 -10.11 -3.38 -3.34
CA LEU A 70 -9.58 -4.46 -4.19
C LEU A 70 -8.28 -5.07 -3.65
N HIS A 71 -7.49 -4.29 -2.89
CA HIS A 71 -6.24 -4.77 -2.26
C HIS A 71 -6.44 -5.27 -0.82
N ALA A 72 -7.66 -5.23 -0.28
CA ALA A 72 -7.90 -5.47 1.14
C ALA A 72 -7.62 -6.92 1.57
N ASP A 73 -7.92 -7.89 0.72
CA ASP A 73 -7.63 -9.30 0.99
C ASP A 73 -7.38 -10.06 -0.32
N HIS A 74 -6.52 -11.08 -0.24
CA HIS A 74 -6.24 -11.99 -1.35
C HIS A 74 -5.78 -13.36 -0.81
N GLU A 75 -6.55 -13.89 0.15
CA GLU A 75 -6.34 -15.19 0.78
C GLU A 75 -4.89 -15.39 1.29
N LEU A 76 -4.22 -16.50 0.94
CA LEU A 76 -2.90 -16.90 1.43
C LEU A 76 -1.76 -16.51 0.49
N ASN A 77 -1.78 -15.27 -0.02
CA ASN A 77 -0.62 -14.71 -0.71
C ASN A 77 0.61 -14.64 0.21
N ALA A 78 1.80 -14.45 -0.37
CA ALA A 78 3.08 -14.57 0.34
C ALA A 78 3.17 -13.70 1.62
N SER A 79 2.71 -12.45 1.58
CA SER A 79 2.73 -11.56 2.76
C SER A 79 1.74 -11.98 3.83
N THR A 80 0.53 -12.43 3.45
CA THR A 80 -0.42 -12.99 4.42
C THR A 80 0.16 -14.24 5.08
N PHE A 81 0.78 -15.11 4.30
CA PHE A 81 1.43 -16.31 4.83
C PHE A 81 2.57 -15.98 5.79
N ALA A 82 3.42 -14.99 5.46
CA ALA A 82 4.49 -14.51 6.34
C ALA A 82 3.96 -13.98 7.68
N ALA A 83 2.89 -13.17 7.68
CA ALA A 83 2.24 -12.73 8.91
C ALA A 83 1.75 -13.91 9.76
N ARG A 84 1.14 -14.93 9.13
CA ARG A 84 0.65 -16.12 9.83
C ARG A 84 1.77 -16.96 10.44
N ILE A 85 2.90 -17.12 9.75
CA ILE A 85 4.07 -17.80 10.29
C ILE A 85 4.58 -17.06 11.53
N THR A 86 4.74 -15.73 11.47
CA THR A 86 5.13 -14.93 12.63
C THR A 86 4.12 -15.06 13.77
N ALA A 87 2.82 -15.01 13.49
CA ALA A 87 1.79 -15.15 14.51
C ALA A 87 1.76 -16.56 15.14
N SER A 88 2.09 -17.62 14.39
CA SER A 88 2.07 -19.00 14.89
C SER A 88 3.10 -19.29 15.99
N THR A 89 4.08 -18.41 16.17
CA THR A 89 5.05 -18.47 17.28
C THR A 89 4.57 -17.75 18.55
N LEU A 90 3.30 -17.33 18.57
CA LEU A 90 2.71 -16.47 19.61
C LEU A 90 3.33 -15.06 19.68
N SER A 91 3.94 -14.60 18.59
CA SER A 91 4.40 -13.22 18.45
C SER A 91 3.24 -12.23 18.38
N ASP A 92 3.54 -10.94 18.54
CA ASP A 92 2.54 -9.87 18.56
C ASP A 92 2.11 -9.42 17.15
N LEU A 93 0.99 -8.70 17.08
CA LEU A 93 0.41 -8.20 15.83
C LEU A 93 1.38 -7.29 15.06
N TYR A 94 2.15 -6.43 15.73
CA TYR A 94 3.06 -5.51 15.05
C TYR A 94 4.22 -6.26 14.41
N SER A 95 4.75 -7.28 15.09
CA SER A 95 5.76 -8.19 14.53
C SER A 95 5.24 -8.92 13.28
N ALA A 96 4.00 -9.45 13.35
CA ALA A 96 3.38 -10.12 12.21
C ALA A 96 3.16 -9.19 11.00
N ILE A 97 2.66 -7.98 11.23
CA ILE A 97 2.46 -6.98 10.16
C ILE A 97 3.80 -6.48 9.60
N THR A 98 4.82 -6.30 10.45
CA THR A 98 6.16 -5.93 10.00
C THR A 98 6.76 -6.98 9.06
N SER A 99 6.62 -8.26 9.42
CA SER A 99 7.00 -9.40 8.57
C SER A 99 6.29 -9.35 7.22
N ALA A 100 4.95 -9.19 7.22
CA ALA A 100 4.15 -9.09 6.01
C ALA A 100 4.54 -7.91 5.12
N ILE A 101 4.81 -6.72 5.68
CA ILE A 101 5.28 -5.54 4.92
C ILE A 101 6.62 -5.85 4.24
N GLY A 102 7.54 -6.50 4.96
CA GLY A 102 8.83 -6.94 4.42
C GLY A 102 8.67 -7.88 3.22
N THR A 103 7.76 -8.86 3.33
CA THR A 103 7.45 -9.78 2.23
C THR A 103 6.74 -9.09 1.07
N LEU A 104 5.78 -8.20 1.34
CA LEU A 104 5.01 -7.47 0.32
C LEU A 104 5.90 -6.54 -0.52
N LYS A 105 6.98 -6.01 0.05
CA LYS A 105 7.94 -5.14 -0.66
C LYS A 105 8.63 -5.82 -1.85
N GLY A 106 8.70 -7.16 -1.90
CA GLY A 106 9.40 -7.88 -2.95
C GLY A 106 8.85 -7.58 -4.36
N PRO A 107 9.71 -7.51 -5.40
CA PRO A 107 9.29 -7.16 -6.77
C PRO A 107 8.38 -8.22 -7.42
N LEU A 108 8.39 -9.45 -6.90
CA LEU A 108 7.51 -10.54 -7.33
C LEU A 108 6.20 -10.60 -6.53
N HIS A 109 5.94 -9.61 -5.68
CA HIS A 109 4.72 -9.49 -4.89
C HIS A 109 4.18 -8.05 -5.01
N GLY A 110 4.02 -7.32 -3.91
CA GLY A 110 3.48 -5.96 -3.92
C GLY A 110 4.35 -4.94 -4.66
N GLY A 111 5.66 -5.19 -4.80
CA GLY A 111 6.56 -4.32 -5.57
C GLY A 111 6.35 -4.40 -7.09
N ALA A 112 5.53 -5.33 -7.59
CA ALA A 112 5.29 -5.50 -9.02
C ALA A 112 4.58 -4.29 -9.64
N ASN A 113 3.72 -3.57 -8.90
CA ASN A 113 3.00 -2.40 -9.42
C ASN A 113 3.97 -1.26 -9.85
N GLU A 114 5.01 -1.01 -9.06
CA GLU A 114 6.07 -0.06 -9.38
C GLU A 114 6.86 -0.51 -10.61
N GLN A 115 7.09 -1.82 -10.76
CA GLN A 115 7.76 -2.39 -11.94
C GLN A 115 6.92 -2.21 -13.21
N VAL A 116 5.60 -2.38 -13.12
CA VAL A 116 4.69 -2.10 -14.24
C VAL A 116 4.82 -0.65 -14.68
N MET A 117 4.80 0.31 -13.75
CA MET A 117 4.96 1.73 -14.10
C MET A 117 6.31 2.01 -14.78
N LYS A 118 7.41 1.43 -14.28
CA LYS A 118 8.73 1.55 -14.92
C LYS A 118 8.74 1.00 -16.35
N ILE A 119 8.10 -0.15 -16.57
CA ILE A 119 7.99 -0.75 -17.91
C ILE A 119 7.18 0.16 -18.84
N LEU A 120 6.08 0.76 -18.36
CA LEU A 120 5.29 1.69 -19.16
C LEU A 120 6.08 2.96 -19.52
N ASP A 121 6.83 3.51 -18.56
CA ASP A 121 7.71 4.66 -18.79
C ASP A 121 8.84 4.33 -19.78
N GLU A 122 9.44 3.13 -19.70
CA GLU A 122 10.45 2.63 -20.66
C GLU A 122 9.89 2.50 -22.08
N ILE A 123 8.66 1.99 -22.22
CA ILE A 123 7.99 1.84 -23.52
C ILE A 123 7.68 3.22 -24.12
N GLY A 124 7.14 4.13 -23.31
CA GLY A 124 6.82 5.51 -23.67
C GLY A 124 5.57 5.64 -24.55
N THR A 125 5.58 5.07 -25.76
CA THR A 125 4.50 5.26 -26.74
C THR A 125 3.86 3.93 -27.17
N VAL A 126 2.58 3.99 -27.54
CA VAL A 126 1.77 2.79 -27.85
C VAL A 126 2.34 1.99 -29.03
N ASP A 127 2.92 2.64 -30.03
CA ASP A 127 3.56 2.01 -31.20
C ASP A 127 4.77 1.14 -30.85
N ARG A 128 5.37 1.33 -29.66
CA ARG A 128 6.53 0.55 -29.18
C ARG A 128 6.15 -0.67 -28.34
N VAL A 129 4.87 -0.82 -27.97
CA VAL A 129 4.40 -1.86 -27.04
C VAL A 129 4.71 -3.26 -27.57
N GLU A 130 4.35 -3.55 -28.82
CA GLU A 130 4.51 -4.90 -29.38
C GLU A 130 5.98 -5.33 -29.39
N ALA A 131 6.86 -4.48 -29.93
CA ALA A 131 8.29 -4.76 -29.98
C ALA A 131 8.89 -4.94 -28.56
N ALA A 132 8.50 -4.10 -27.60
CA ALA A 132 8.98 -4.19 -26.22
C ALA A 132 8.54 -5.49 -25.52
N VAL A 133 7.29 -5.92 -25.72
CA VAL A 133 6.78 -7.17 -25.16
C VAL A 133 7.50 -8.37 -25.78
N GLN A 134 7.62 -8.41 -27.12
CA GLN A 134 8.32 -9.51 -27.80
C GLN A 134 9.78 -9.64 -27.36
N ALA A 135 10.48 -8.51 -27.19
CA ALA A 135 11.87 -8.51 -26.73
C ALA A 135 12.02 -9.05 -25.28
N LYS A 136 11.05 -8.79 -24.39
CA LYS A 136 11.07 -9.32 -23.02
C LYS A 136 10.74 -10.82 -22.97
N LEU A 137 9.88 -11.32 -23.86
CA LEU A 137 9.52 -12.74 -23.94
C LEU A 137 10.58 -13.62 -24.62
N ALA A 138 11.41 -13.04 -25.48
CA ALA A 138 12.49 -13.75 -26.17
C ALA A 138 13.73 -14.04 -25.29
N LYS A 139 13.73 -13.58 -24.03
CA LYS A 139 14.77 -13.88 -23.03
C LYS A 139 14.36 -15.03 -22.13
#